data_AF-A0A7S0DBX4-F1
#
_entry.id   AF-A0A7S0DBX4-F1
#
_cell.length_a   1.000
_cell.length_b   1.000
_cell.length_c   1.000
_cell.angle_alpha   90.00
_cell.angle_beta   90.00
_cell.angle_gamma   90.00
#
_symmetry.space_group_name_H-M   'P 1'
#
loop_
_entity.id
_entity.type
_entity.pdbx_description
1 polymer ?
#
loop_
_entity_poly.entity_id
_entity_poly.type
_entity_poly.pdbx_seq_one_letter_code
_entity_poly.pdbx_strand_id
1 'polypeptide(L)'
;RELFVLLRYKGLSRVKHPLFVSTRILLYVLLAGLLSSFFYGQDRRLVGIFNSVGILFIAVILPCFMAQVFVEEMKFDREVYTREFNDAYYRAGTYVAHRVLVEMPAVVAAAAAFCGVLYWSVGFDDDVKTFGFFFTACVVNFSTAMLI
;
A
#
# COMPACT_ATOMS: atom_id res chain seq x y z
N ARG A 1 -15.34 22.34 -4.41
CA ARG A 1 -14.25 23.37 -4.45
C ARG A 1 -13.31 23.19 -3.25
N GLU A 2 -13.83 23.03 -2.04
CA GLU A 2 -13.07 22.73 -0.81
C GLU A 2 -12.08 21.57 -0.96
N LEU A 3 -12.53 20.43 -1.52
CA LEU A 3 -11.68 19.23 -1.74
C LEU A 3 -10.40 19.54 -2.53
N PHE A 4 -10.54 20.32 -3.61
CA PHE A 4 -9.42 20.64 -4.50
C PHE A 4 -8.40 21.56 -3.83
N VAL A 5 -8.88 22.52 -3.03
CA VAL A 5 -8.01 23.42 -2.25
C VAL A 5 -7.24 22.64 -1.19
N LEU A 6 -7.92 21.75 -0.46
CA LEU A 6 -7.27 20.89 0.53
C LEU A 6 -6.24 19.96 -0.11
N LEU A 7 -6.56 19.34 -1.25
CA LEU A 7 -5.65 18.43 -1.95
C LEU A 7 -4.40 19.16 -2.46
N ARG A 8 -4.56 20.36 -2.99
CA ARG A 8 -3.44 21.19 -3.42
C ARG A 8 -2.58 21.66 -2.25
N TYR A 9 -3.18 22.08 -1.14
CA TYR A 9 -2.44 22.66 -0.03
C TYR A 9 -1.84 21.60 0.91
N LYS A 10 -2.67 20.71 1.45
CA LYS A 10 -2.25 19.66 2.40
C LYS A 10 -1.66 18.44 1.69
N GLY A 11 -2.24 18.01 0.56
CA GLY A 11 -1.76 16.85 -0.19
C GLY A 11 -0.34 17.02 -0.74
N LEU A 12 -0.05 18.14 -1.42
CA LEU A 12 1.29 18.40 -1.94
C LEU A 12 2.34 18.56 -0.84
N SER A 13 1.98 19.16 0.31
CA SER A 13 2.92 19.27 1.43
C SER A 13 3.24 17.90 2.03
N ARG A 14 2.24 17.01 2.14
CA ARG A 14 2.43 15.67 2.70
C ARG A 14 3.30 14.77 1.82
N VAL A 15 3.11 14.79 0.51
CA VAL A 15 3.94 14.00 -0.43
C VAL A 15 5.39 14.47 -0.42
N LYS A 16 5.66 15.74 -0.09
CA LYS A 16 7.03 16.27 0.01
C LYS A 16 7.77 15.84 1.28
N HIS A 17 7.07 15.38 2.32
CA HIS A 17 7.74 14.91 3.52
C HIS A 17 8.39 13.54 3.26
N PRO A 18 9.74 13.44 3.27
CA PRO A 18 10.42 12.23 2.86
C PRO A 18 10.15 11.05 3.79
N LEU A 19 9.91 11.32 5.08
CA LEU A 19 9.57 10.29 6.06
C LEU A 19 8.27 9.57 5.70
N PHE A 20 7.25 10.29 5.23
CA PHE A 20 5.95 9.72 4.87
C PHE A 20 6.08 8.74 3.70
N VAL A 21 6.74 9.16 2.62
CA VAL A 21 6.92 8.33 1.43
C VAL A 21 7.91 7.18 1.69
N SER A 22 9.02 7.47 2.38
CA SER A 22 10.06 6.47 2.67
C SER A 22 9.51 5.34 3.52
N THR A 23 8.74 5.63 4.57
CA THR A 23 8.23 4.58 5.48
C THR A 23 7.29 3.62 4.75
N ARG A 24 6.44 4.18 3.88
CA ARG A 24 5.43 3.42 3.12
C ARG A 24 6.03 2.57 2.01
N ILE A 25 7.16 2.95 1.43
CA ILE A 25 7.82 2.13 0.40
C ILE A 25 8.77 1.14 1.08
N LEU A 26 9.56 1.61 2.04
CA LEU A 26 10.60 0.81 2.70
C LEU A 26 10.00 -0.42 3.42
N LEU A 27 8.88 -0.27 4.14
CA LEU A 27 8.28 -1.40 4.85
C LEU A 27 7.86 -2.53 3.90
N TYR A 28 7.26 -2.21 2.75
CA TYR A 28 6.83 -3.20 1.77
C TYR A 28 8.00 -3.79 0.99
N VAL A 29 9.04 -3.00 0.72
CA VAL A 29 10.28 -3.50 0.10
C VAL A 29 11.01 -4.46 1.03
N LEU A 30 11.12 -4.12 2.33
CA LEU A 30 11.71 -5.01 3.33
C LEU A 30 10.92 -6.31 3.46
N LEU A 31 9.59 -6.22 3.49
CA LEU A 31 8.72 -7.39 3.50
C LEU A 31 8.91 -8.26 2.24
N ALA A 32 8.92 -7.65 1.06
CA ALA A 32 9.15 -8.36 -0.20
C ALA A 32 10.55 -9.01 -0.23
N GLY A 33 11.58 -8.31 0.24
CA GLY A 33 12.94 -8.84 0.34
C GLY A 33 13.05 -10.01 1.31
N LEU A 34 12.35 -9.93 2.45
CA LEU A 34 12.29 -11.03 3.42
C LEU A 34 11.62 -12.26 2.80
N LEU A 35 10.43 -12.10 2.21
CA LEU A 35 9.71 -13.20 1.55
C LEU A 35 10.50 -13.79 0.38
N SER A 36 11.13 -12.93 -0.41
CA SER A 36 12.06 -13.31 -1.48
C SER A 36 13.20 -14.18 -0.96
N SER A 37 13.74 -13.91 0.23
CA SER A 37 14.85 -14.70 0.79
C SER A 37 14.42 -16.10 1.23
N PHE A 38 13.17 -16.29 1.64
CA PHE A 38 12.65 -17.59 2.09
C PHE A 38 12.18 -18.48 0.93
N PHE A 39 11.60 -17.88 -0.12
CA PHE A 39 10.94 -18.58 -1.22
C PHE A 39 11.62 -18.34 -2.57
N TYR A 40 12.95 -18.20 -2.56
CA TYR A 40 13.72 -17.92 -3.75
C TYR A 40 13.72 -19.10 -4.73
N GLY A 41 13.34 -18.85 -5.99
CA GLY A 41 13.51 -19.80 -7.09
C GLY A 41 12.79 -21.13 -6.91
N GLN A 42 11.46 -21.10 -6.90
CA GLN A 42 10.66 -22.28 -6.58
C GLN A 42 10.58 -23.29 -7.73
N ASP A 43 10.82 -24.57 -7.42
CA ASP A 43 10.74 -25.67 -8.40
C ASP A 43 9.30 -25.93 -8.89
N ARG A 44 9.16 -26.53 -10.09
CA ARG A 44 7.84 -26.91 -10.66
C ARG A 44 7.32 -28.30 -10.22
N ARG A 45 7.89 -28.86 -9.14
CA ARG A 45 7.45 -30.15 -8.56
C ARG A 45 6.24 -29.95 -7.66
N LEU A 46 5.61 -31.01 -7.17
CA LEU A 46 4.46 -30.93 -6.24
C LEU A 46 4.78 -30.08 -4.99
N VAL A 47 5.93 -30.31 -4.36
CA VAL A 47 6.43 -29.50 -3.22
C VAL A 47 6.64 -28.03 -3.63
N GLY A 48 7.15 -27.86 -4.85
CA GLY A 48 7.18 -26.63 -5.63
C GLY A 48 5.91 -25.80 -5.54
N ILE A 49 4.85 -26.39 -6.09
CA ILE A 49 3.52 -25.80 -6.22
C ILE A 49 2.92 -25.46 -4.86
N PHE A 50 3.09 -26.32 -3.85
CA PHE A 50 2.58 -26.04 -2.50
C PHE A 50 3.23 -24.79 -1.89
N ASN A 51 4.54 -24.60 -2.00
CA ASN A 51 5.15 -23.36 -1.48
C ASN A 51 4.74 -22.15 -2.31
N SER A 52 4.56 -22.28 -3.64
CA SER A 52 4.08 -21.18 -4.49
C SER A 52 2.69 -20.70 -4.08
N VAL A 53 1.78 -21.62 -3.74
CA VAL A 53 0.46 -21.26 -3.18
C VAL A 53 0.62 -20.62 -1.79
N GLY A 54 1.53 -21.16 -0.97
CA GLY A 54 1.83 -20.61 0.36
C GLY A 54 2.33 -19.17 0.31
N ILE A 55 3.25 -18.84 -0.59
CA ILE A 55 3.74 -17.46 -0.72
C ILE A 55 2.67 -16.53 -1.28
N LEU A 56 1.80 -16.98 -2.20
CA LEU A 56 0.68 -16.18 -2.68
C LEU A 56 -0.30 -15.85 -1.53
N PHE A 57 -0.57 -16.80 -0.65
CA PHE A 57 -1.39 -16.58 0.55
C PHE A 57 -0.74 -15.56 1.51
N ILE A 58 0.56 -15.75 1.81
CA ILE A 58 1.32 -14.85 2.69
C ILE A 58 1.42 -13.43 2.10
N ALA A 59 1.57 -13.32 0.78
CA ALA A 59 1.64 -12.06 0.05
C ALA A 59 0.32 -11.28 0.07
N VAL A 60 -0.82 -11.92 0.34
CA VAL A 60 -2.10 -11.22 0.54
C VAL A 60 -2.24 -10.75 2.00
N ILE A 61 -1.88 -11.60 2.96
CA ILE A 61 -2.17 -11.37 4.37
C ILE A 61 -1.17 -10.42 5.04
N LEU A 62 0.13 -10.60 4.84
CA LEU A 62 1.12 -9.76 5.54
C LEU A 62 1.01 -8.28 5.17
N PRO A 63 0.82 -7.91 3.89
CA PRO A 63 0.57 -6.52 3.53
C PRO A 63 -0.70 -5.91 4.15
N CYS A 64 -1.72 -6.73 4.45
CA CYS A 64 -2.93 -6.27 5.13
C CYS A 64 -2.63 -5.83 6.57
N PHE A 65 -1.81 -6.59 7.30
CA PHE A 65 -1.36 -6.16 8.63
C PHE A 65 -0.50 -4.89 8.59
N MET A 66 0.35 -4.73 7.57
CA MET A 66 1.15 -3.51 7.41
C MET A 66 0.30 -2.26 7.11
N ALA A 67 -0.92 -2.43 6.59
CA ALA A 67 -1.84 -1.31 6.35
C ALA A 67 -2.39 -0.69 7.65
N GLN A 68 -2.16 -1.28 8.82
CA GLN A 68 -2.59 -0.68 10.09
C GLN A 68 -1.87 0.63 10.43
N VAL A 69 -0.67 0.86 9.87
CA VAL A 69 0.10 2.11 10.04
C VAL A 69 -0.70 3.34 9.60
N PHE A 70 -1.60 3.19 8.63
CA PHE A 70 -2.46 4.29 8.17
C PHE A 70 -3.41 4.78 9.27
N VAL A 71 -3.95 3.87 10.08
CA VAL A 71 -4.87 4.19 11.18
C VAL A 71 -4.15 5.00 12.27
N GLU A 72 -2.89 4.66 12.54
CA GLU A 72 -2.07 5.40 13.51
C GLU A 72 -1.83 6.84 13.05
N GLU A 73 -1.54 7.05 11.76
CA GLU A 73 -1.36 8.39 11.20
C GLU A 73 -2.63 9.24 11.29
N MET A 74 -3.81 8.63 11.07
CA MET A 74 -5.09 9.32 11.26
C MET A 74 -5.33 9.70 12.73
N LYS A 75 -4.83 8.91 13.68
CA LYS A 75 -4.94 9.20 15.11
C LYS A 75 -4.11 10.44 15.49
N PHE A 76 -2.90 10.58 14.95
CA PHE A 76 -2.06 11.77 15.20
C PHE A 76 -2.68 13.05 14.62
N ASP A 77 -3.28 12.97 13.43
CA ASP A 77 -3.92 14.14 12.79
C ASP A 77 -5.29 14.52 13.40
N ARG A 78 -5.86 13.67 14.28
CA ARG A 78 -7.22 13.83 14.81
C ARG A 78 -7.43 15.11 15.59
N GLU A 79 -6.43 15.54 16.37
CA GLU A 79 -6.53 16.76 17.17
C GLU A 79 -6.66 18.00 16.29
N VAL A 80 -5.82 18.10 15.25
CA VAL A 80 -5.88 19.18 14.25
C VAL A 80 -7.21 19.16 13.51
N TYR A 81 -7.65 17.97 13.09
CA TYR A 81 -8.94 17.80 12.42
C TYR A 81 -10.11 18.31 13.27
N THR A 82 -10.13 17.98 14.57
CA THR A 82 -11.25 18.34 15.46
C THR A 82 -11.35 19.85 15.64
N ARG A 83 -10.20 20.55 15.70
CA ARG A 83 -10.14 22.01 15.76
C ARG A 83 -10.67 22.65 14.46
N GLU A 84 -10.16 22.19 13.31
CA GLU A 84 -10.59 22.69 11.99
C GLU A 84 -12.07 22.38 11.69
N PHE A 85 -12.58 21.26 12.21
CA PHE A 85 -13.97 20.87 12.08
C PHE A 85 -14.91 21.76 12.91
N ASN A 86 -14.53 22.08 14.16
CA ASN A 86 -15.31 22.98 15.02
C ASN A 86 -15.39 24.41 14.46
N ASP A 87 -14.34 24.85 13.77
CA ASP A 87 -14.29 26.15 13.08
C ASP A 87 -14.98 26.13 11.70
N ALA A 88 -15.61 25.02 11.31
CA ALA A 88 -16.34 24.83 10.06
C ALA A 88 -15.53 25.10 8.77
N TYR A 89 -14.20 24.85 8.77
CA TYR A 89 -13.36 25.04 7.58
C TYR A 89 -13.69 24.08 6.43
N TYR A 90 -14.15 22.86 6.73
CA TYR A 90 -14.53 21.87 5.73
C TYR A 90 -15.48 20.81 6.31
N ARG A 91 -16.22 20.12 5.45
CA ARG A 91 -17.13 19.02 5.84
C ARG A 91 -16.33 17.74 6.11
N ALA A 92 -16.82 16.90 7.04
CA ALA A 92 -16.18 15.62 7.39
C ALA A 92 -15.94 14.72 6.16
N GLY A 93 -16.91 14.63 5.26
CA GLY A 93 -16.76 13.83 4.03
C GLY A 93 -15.67 14.34 3.09
N THR A 94 -15.42 15.66 3.06
CA THR A 94 -14.36 16.26 2.26
C THR A 94 -12.97 15.93 2.80
N TYR A 95 -12.84 15.83 4.14
CA TYR A 95 -11.61 15.39 4.77
C TYR A 95 -11.27 13.94 4.46
N VAL A 96 -12.25 13.04 4.57
CA VAL A 96 -12.06 11.61 4.25
C VAL A 96 -11.68 11.43 2.78
N ALA A 97 -12.42 12.08 1.86
CA ALA A 97 -12.12 12.02 0.44
C ALA A 97 -10.72 12.57 0.11
N HIS A 98 -10.33 13.69 0.74
CA HIS A 98 -8.97 14.23 0.60
C HIS A 98 -7.92 13.21 1.04
N ARG A 99 -8.13 12.55 2.18
CA ARG A 99 -7.14 11.62 2.73
C ARG A 99 -6.99 10.38 1.83
N VAL A 100 -8.09 9.78 1.39
CA VAL A 100 -8.05 8.64 0.46
C VAL A 100 -7.30 9.01 -0.82
N LEU A 101 -7.61 10.15 -1.43
CA LEU A 101 -6.97 10.58 -2.68
C LEU A 101 -5.46 10.82 -2.56
N VAL A 102 -4.99 11.33 -1.42
CA VAL A 102 -3.55 11.56 -1.18
C VAL A 102 -2.79 10.25 -0.97
N GLU A 103 -3.45 9.25 -0.40
CA GLU A 103 -2.84 7.96 -0.06
C GLU A 103 -2.82 6.97 -1.24
N MET A 104 -3.81 7.03 -2.14
CA MET A 104 -3.87 6.17 -3.34
C MET A 104 -2.57 6.09 -4.15
N PRO A 105 -1.89 7.19 -4.52
CA PRO A 105 -0.64 7.10 -5.28
C PRO A 105 0.49 6.42 -4.48
N ALA A 106 0.53 6.61 -3.15
CA ALA A 106 1.52 5.96 -2.31
C ALA A 106 1.27 4.44 -2.21
N VAL A 107 0.00 4.03 -2.13
CA VAL A 107 -0.39 2.61 -2.15
C VAL A 107 0.01 1.94 -3.46
N VAL A 108 -0.22 2.60 -4.60
CA VAL A 108 0.17 2.08 -5.92
C VAL A 108 1.69 1.95 -6.03
N ALA A 109 2.45 2.93 -5.54
CA ALA A 109 3.90 2.87 -5.54
C ALA A 109 4.44 1.74 -4.63
N ALA A 110 3.85 1.54 -3.44
CA ALA A 110 4.20 0.46 -2.54
C ALA A 110 3.88 -0.93 -3.13
N ALA A 111 2.70 -1.07 -3.77
CA ALA A 111 2.34 -2.29 -4.49
C ALA A 111 3.30 -2.58 -5.66
N ALA A 112 3.69 -1.56 -6.42
CA ALA A 112 4.65 -1.71 -7.51
C ALA A 112 6.03 -2.17 -7.00
N ALA A 113 6.51 -1.59 -5.91
CA ALA A 113 7.77 -1.99 -5.29
C ALA A 113 7.71 -3.43 -4.73
N PHE A 114 6.60 -3.78 -4.07
CA PHE A 114 6.38 -5.13 -3.54
C PHE A 114 6.32 -6.20 -4.66
N CYS A 115 5.49 -5.98 -5.68
CA CYS A 115 5.36 -6.88 -6.81
C CYS A 115 6.66 -6.99 -7.61
N GLY A 116 7.35 -5.86 -7.82
CA GLY A 116 8.60 -5.80 -8.56
C GLY A 116 9.75 -6.58 -7.90
N VAL A 117 9.71 -6.82 -6.59
CA VAL A 117 10.70 -7.67 -5.92
C VAL A 117 10.20 -9.11 -5.83
N LEU A 118 8.99 -9.31 -5.33
CA LEU A 118 8.49 -10.64 -4.99
C LEU A 118 8.24 -11.51 -6.24
N TYR A 119 7.68 -10.94 -7.31
CA TYR A 119 7.31 -11.71 -8.50
C TYR A 119 8.51 -12.39 -9.16
N TRP A 120 9.58 -11.62 -9.36
CA TRP A 120 10.82 -12.10 -9.97
C TRP A 120 11.60 -13.03 -9.04
N SER A 121 11.54 -12.82 -7.73
CA SER A 121 12.25 -13.68 -6.77
C SER A 121 11.71 -15.10 -6.68
N VAL A 122 10.40 -15.28 -6.82
CA VAL A 122 9.75 -16.59 -6.71
C VAL A 122 9.91 -17.39 -8.01
N GLY A 123 10.10 -16.70 -9.13
CA GLY A 123 10.21 -17.32 -10.46
C GLY A 123 8.85 -17.71 -11.03
N PHE A 124 7.86 -16.82 -10.91
CA PHE A 124 6.58 -16.98 -11.62
C PHE A 124 6.77 -16.89 -13.14
N ASP A 125 5.77 -17.34 -13.92
CA ASP A 125 5.88 -17.35 -15.39
C ASP A 125 6.09 -15.94 -15.96
N ASP A 126 6.99 -15.80 -16.93
CA ASP A 126 7.40 -14.52 -17.53
C ASP A 126 6.35 -13.86 -18.45
N ASP A 127 5.07 -14.21 -18.32
CA ASP A 127 4.01 -13.62 -19.13
C ASP A 127 3.54 -12.27 -18.56
N VAL A 128 3.47 -11.27 -19.43
CA VAL A 128 3.07 -9.90 -19.09
C VAL A 128 1.64 -9.86 -18.55
N LYS A 129 0.76 -10.74 -19.03
CA LYS A 129 -0.63 -10.82 -18.55
C LYS A 129 -0.70 -11.34 -17.11
N THR A 130 0.11 -12.34 -16.78
CA THR A 130 0.20 -12.93 -15.44
C THR A 130 0.77 -11.91 -14.44
N PHE A 131 1.82 -11.19 -14.83
CA PHE A 131 2.36 -10.09 -14.01
C PHE A 131 1.34 -8.97 -13.81
N GLY A 132 0.63 -8.56 -14.89
CA GLY A 132 -0.41 -7.54 -14.81
C GLY A 132 -1.56 -7.94 -13.87
N PHE A 133 -1.99 -9.20 -13.91
CA PHE A 133 -2.98 -9.72 -12.99
C PHE A 133 -2.49 -9.71 -11.54
N PHE A 134 -1.26 -10.17 -11.29
CA PHE A 134 -0.68 -10.15 -9.95
C PHE A 134 -0.55 -8.72 -9.40
N PHE A 135 -0.05 -7.79 -10.21
CA PHE A 135 0.08 -6.39 -9.84
C PHE A 135 -1.27 -5.74 -9.52
N THR A 136 -2.28 -5.93 -10.37
CA THR A 136 -3.63 -5.39 -10.13
C THR A 136 -4.27 -6.01 -8.89
N ALA A 137 -4.08 -7.31 -8.65
CA ALA A 137 -4.55 -7.98 -7.44
C ALA A 137 -3.90 -7.40 -6.16
N CYS A 138 -2.60 -7.14 -6.18
CA CYS A 138 -1.90 -6.50 -5.05
C CYS A 138 -2.38 -5.06 -4.82
N VAL A 139 -2.58 -4.26 -5.89
CA VAL A 139 -3.12 -2.90 -5.78
C VAL A 139 -4.51 -2.91 -5.15
N VAL A 140 -5.39 -3.81 -5.61
CA VAL A 140 -6.72 -3.98 -5.02
C VAL A 140 -6.61 -4.36 -3.55
N ASN A 141 -5.82 -5.37 -3.21
CA ASN A 141 -5.64 -5.83 -1.83
C ASN A 141 -5.16 -4.72 -0.89
N PHE A 142 -4.17 -3.93 -1.32
CA PHE A 142 -3.60 -2.87 -0.47
C PHE A 142 -4.59 -1.70 -0.33
N SER A 143 -5.35 -1.39 -1.39
CA SER A 143 -6.39 -0.38 -1.34
C SER A 143 -7.55 -0.78 -0.43
N THR A 144 -7.96 -2.06 -0.43
CA THR A 144 -8.99 -2.56 0.46
C THR A 144 -8.52 -2.60 1.90
N ALA A 145 -7.26 -2.99 2.15
CA ALA A 145 -6.68 -3.02 3.49
C ALA A 145 -6.54 -1.61 4.09
N MET A 146 -6.38 -0.58 3.26
CA MET A 146 -6.38 0.82 3.70
C MET A 146 -7.78 1.30 4.13
N LEU A 147 -8.85 0.76 3.53
CA LEU A 147 -10.22 1.20 3.77
C LEU A 147 -10.87 0.56 5.00
N ILE A 148 -10.30 -0.55 5.49
CA ILE A 148 -10.77 -1.32 6.66
C ILE A 148 -10.08 -0.80 7.91
#